data_AF-A0A6A5AE67-F1
#
_entry.id   AF-A0A6A5AE67-F1
#
_cell.length_a   1.000
_cell.length_b   1.000
_cell.length_c   1.000
_cell.angle_alpha   90.00
_cell.angle_beta   90.00
_cell.angle_gamma   90.00
#
_symmetry.space_group_name_H-M   'P 1'
#
loop_
_entity.id
_entity.type
_entity.pdbx_description
1 polymer ?
#
loop_
_entity_poly.entity_id
_entity_poly.type
_entity_poly.pdbx_seq_one_letter_code
_entity_poly.pdbx_strand_id
1 'polypeptide(L)'
;ITYKYLGLRIFAHAWDIPSSAAVFRNLYALNQAIVARTKASASPAPPSCEYNLTLINYMEPDNPVLGLKDDPTYDMGKVSVSWHADSSLEDFSSIGVYHTLLPTKKGKKGPCDWRIAMRLSPDVPGAKTTPPLVVPTGDGDVYYLNGDFNHHHQHMVLSGTAVRVSSTHRVAVTAEDTLQYIQAKVTAALKSSAKDPQDKCRRGHADDVRHEQTC
;
A
#
# COMPACT_ATOMS: atom_id res chain seq x y z
N ILE A 1 10.42 6.92 -2.74
CA ILE A 1 9.44 6.26 -3.64
C ILE A 1 8.06 6.83 -3.32
N THR A 2 7.15 6.83 -4.28
CA THR A 2 5.75 7.18 -4.04
C THR A 2 4.84 6.02 -4.46
N TYR A 3 3.64 5.96 -3.90
CA TYR A 3 2.68 4.89 -4.16
C TYR A 3 1.33 5.49 -4.56
N LYS A 4 0.73 5.00 -5.66
CA LYS A 4 -0.56 5.49 -6.14
C LYS A 4 -1.66 4.47 -5.84
N TYR A 5 -2.69 4.92 -5.15
CA TYR A 5 -3.85 4.09 -4.79
C TYR A 5 -5.12 4.94 -4.78
N LEU A 6 -6.17 4.46 -5.46
CA LEU A 6 -7.47 5.16 -5.58
C LEU A 6 -7.35 6.65 -5.99
N GLY A 7 -6.45 6.95 -6.93
CA GLY A 7 -6.23 8.30 -7.43
C GLY A 7 -5.38 9.19 -6.52
N LEU A 8 -5.03 8.75 -5.31
CA LEU A 8 -4.17 9.46 -4.38
C LEU A 8 -2.72 8.99 -4.55
N ARG A 9 -1.78 9.94 -4.43
CA ARG A 9 -0.34 9.66 -4.39
C ARG A 9 0.18 9.86 -2.98
N ILE A 10 0.73 8.79 -2.41
CA ILE A 10 1.31 8.74 -1.08
C ILE A 10 2.83 8.85 -1.21
N PHE A 11 3.45 9.68 -0.38
CA PHE A 11 4.90 9.89 -0.35
C PHE A 11 5.51 9.10 0.80
N ALA A 12 6.45 8.21 0.49
CA ALA A 12 7.02 7.33 1.51
C ALA A 12 7.99 8.09 2.43
N HIS A 13 7.91 7.79 3.73
CA HIS A 13 9.01 8.08 4.65
C HIS A 13 10.16 7.10 4.39
N ALA A 14 11.40 7.61 4.34
CA ALA A 14 12.57 6.78 4.20
C ALA A 14 12.81 5.97 5.50
N TRP A 15 13.12 4.68 5.34
CA TRP A 15 13.24 3.74 6.47
C TRP A 15 14.65 3.22 6.75
N ASP A 16 15.60 3.46 5.84
CA ASP A 16 16.97 2.92 5.91
C ASP A 16 17.98 3.97 5.41
N ILE A 17 17.90 5.15 6.01
CA ILE A 17 18.91 6.22 5.86
C ILE A 17 19.36 6.69 7.26
N PRO A 18 20.58 7.27 7.39
CA PRO A 18 21.12 7.69 8.68
C PRO A 18 20.19 8.59 9.53
N SER A 19 19.36 9.41 8.88
CA SER A 19 18.40 10.33 9.54
C SER A 19 17.03 9.70 9.84
N SER A 20 16.82 8.41 9.55
CA SER A 20 15.51 7.77 9.78
C SER A 20 15.17 7.70 11.26
N ALA A 21 13.90 7.85 11.62
CA ALA A 21 13.44 7.56 12.96
C ALA A 21 13.59 6.05 13.27
N ALA A 22 13.77 5.71 14.55
CA ALA A 22 13.93 4.31 14.98
C ALA A 22 12.76 3.41 14.55
N VAL A 23 11.54 3.93 14.57
CA VAL A 23 10.34 3.21 14.12
C VAL A 23 10.44 2.80 12.65
N PHE A 24 11.00 3.63 11.78
CA PHE A 24 11.14 3.29 10.37
C PHE A 24 12.23 2.23 10.15
N ARG A 25 13.34 2.28 10.90
CA ARG A 25 14.34 1.21 10.88
C ARG A 25 13.77 -0.14 11.34
N ASN A 26 12.87 -0.15 12.32
CA ASN A 26 12.17 -1.36 12.73
C ASN A 26 11.26 -1.90 11.62
N LEU A 27 10.56 -1.02 10.88
CA LEU A 27 9.78 -1.42 9.71
C LEU A 27 10.66 -1.97 8.60
N TYR A 28 11.86 -1.43 8.40
CA TYR A 28 12.83 -1.99 7.47
C TYR A 28 13.32 -3.38 7.90
N ALA A 29 13.63 -3.58 9.18
CA ALA A 29 13.99 -4.90 9.70
C ALA A 29 12.85 -5.92 9.52
N LEU A 30 11.60 -5.51 9.79
CA LEU A 30 10.41 -6.32 9.50
C LEU A 30 10.29 -6.65 8.01
N ASN A 31 10.53 -5.67 7.13
CA ASN A 31 10.56 -5.86 5.68
C ASN A 31 11.54 -6.97 5.29
N GLN A 32 12.78 -6.91 5.79
CA GLN A 32 13.80 -7.92 5.51
C GLN A 32 13.37 -9.33 5.97
N ALA A 33 12.76 -9.44 7.15
CA ALA A 33 12.26 -10.72 7.64
C ALA A 33 11.13 -11.28 6.76
N ILE A 34 10.22 -10.43 6.28
CA ILE A 34 9.12 -10.84 5.40
C ILE A 34 9.65 -11.21 4.01
N VAL A 35 10.65 -10.50 3.45
CA VAL A 35 11.33 -10.88 2.20
C VAL A 35 11.94 -12.28 2.34
N ALA A 36 12.73 -12.51 3.40
CA ALA A 36 13.38 -13.80 3.64
C ALA A 36 12.36 -14.94 3.74
N ARG A 37 11.25 -14.73 4.47
CA ARG A 37 10.19 -15.73 4.59
C ARG A 37 9.41 -15.93 3.30
N THR A 38 9.19 -14.89 2.50
CA THR A 38 8.53 -14.99 1.19
C THR A 38 9.34 -15.89 0.26
N LYS A 39 10.66 -15.67 0.18
CA LYS A 39 11.58 -16.50 -0.61
C LYS A 39 11.56 -17.97 -0.19
N ALA A 40 11.40 -18.24 1.11
CA ALA A 40 11.33 -19.59 1.65
C ALA A 40 9.92 -20.23 1.54
N SER A 41 8.87 -19.45 1.28
CA SER A 41 7.48 -19.91 1.34
C SER A 41 6.98 -20.63 0.08
N ALA A 42 7.71 -20.55 -1.04
CA ALA A 42 7.34 -21.19 -2.30
C ALA A 42 8.58 -21.74 -3.02
N SER A 43 8.40 -22.83 -3.78
CA SER A 43 9.43 -23.41 -4.64
C SER A 43 8.85 -23.64 -6.05
N PRO A 44 9.33 -22.91 -7.08
CA PRO A 44 10.30 -21.83 -6.99
C PRO A 44 9.75 -20.62 -6.19
N ALA A 45 10.66 -19.80 -5.67
CA ALA A 45 10.28 -18.55 -5.01
C ALA A 45 9.52 -17.62 -5.97
N PRO A 46 8.66 -16.70 -5.45
CA PRO A 46 7.99 -15.74 -6.30
C PRO A 46 9.00 -14.89 -7.09
N PRO A 47 8.71 -14.57 -8.36
CA PRO A 47 9.68 -13.91 -9.24
C PRO A 47 10.06 -12.50 -8.77
N SER A 48 9.14 -11.79 -8.09
CA SER A 48 9.40 -10.49 -7.48
C SER A 48 8.92 -10.49 -6.02
N CYS A 49 9.87 -10.35 -5.09
CA CYS A 49 9.61 -10.33 -3.65
C CYS A 49 10.56 -9.40 -2.87
N GLU A 50 11.25 -8.51 -3.56
CA GLU A 50 12.11 -7.48 -2.94
C GLU A 50 11.27 -6.25 -2.58
N TYR A 51 10.52 -6.34 -1.48
CA TYR A 51 9.61 -5.29 -1.07
C TYR A 51 10.33 -3.95 -0.87
N ASN A 52 9.90 -2.93 -1.61
CA ASN A 52 10.51 -1.60 -1.64
C ASN A 52 9.68 -0.53 -0.91
N LEU A 53 8.49 -0.89 -0.42
CA LEU A 53 7.68 -0.09 0.49
C LEU A 53 6.75 -0.95 1.36
N THR A 54 6.21 -0.34 2.42
CA THR A 54 5.07 -0.87 3.17
C THR A 54 4.01 0.19 3.35
N LEU A 55 2.74 -0.22 3.27
CA LEU A 55 1.60 0.61 3.65
C LEU A 55 1.11 0.19 5.05
N ILE A 56 1.17 1.13 5.99
CA ILE A 56 0.67 0.90 7.36
C ILE A 56 -0.82 1.24 7.42
N ASN A 57 -1.62 0.27 7.85
CA ASN A 57 -3.06 0.45 8.07
C ASN A 57 -3.34 0.39 9.56
N TYR A 58 -4.10 1.37 10.05
CA TYR A 58 -4.62 1.41 11.42
C TYR A 58 -6.15 1.36 11.34
N MET A 59 -6.77 0.47 12.11
CA MET A 59 -8.22 0.37 12.17
C MET A 59 -8.70 0.23 13.61
N GLU A 60 -9.65 1.08 13.97
CA GLU A 60 -10.40 1.05 15.22
C GLU A 60 -11.87 0.71 14.90
N PRO A 61 -12.32 -0.54 15.13
CA PRO A 61 -13.65 -1.00 14.72
C PRO A 61 -14.81 -0.19 15.31
N ASP A 62 -14.68 0.24 16.57
CA ASP A 62 -15.71 0.99 17.30
C ASP A 62 -15.62 2.51 17.06
N ASN A 63 -14.90 2.96 16.04
CA ASN A 63 -14.77 4.39 15.76
C ASN A 63 -16.15 4.98 15.37
N PRO A 64 -16.72 5.90 16.18
CA PRO A 64 -18.09 6.37 15.98
C PRO A 64 -18.24 7.28 14.74
N VAL A 65 -17.13 7.76 14.17
CA VAL A 65 -17.12 8.67 13.01
C VAL A 65 -17.03 7.91 11.69
N LEU A 66 -16.28 6.80 11.66
CA LEU A 66 -15.91 6.11 10.41
C LEU A 66 -16.79 4.91 10.05
N GLY A 67 -17.69 4.48 10.94
CA GLY A 67 -18.78 3.52 10.70
C GLY A 67 -18.53 2.45 9.63
N LEU A 68 -18.18 1.23 10.04
CA LEU A 68 -17.91 0.15 9.10
C LEU A 68 -19.19 -0.35 8.39
N LYS A 69 -19.06 -0.62 7.09
CA LYS A 69 -20.13 -1.20 6.26
C LYS A 69 -20.10 -2.72 6.31
N ASP A 70 -21.23 -3.36 6.08
CA ASP A 70 -21.31 -4.81 5.90
C ASP A 70 -20.84 -5.21 4.51
N ASP A 71 -20.34 -6.44 4.36
CA ASP A 71 -20.00 -7.02 3.05
C ASP A 71 -21.25 -7.10 2.18
N PRO A 72 -21.29 -6.36 1.06
CA PRO A 72 -22.48 -6.31 0.23
C PRO A 72 -22.67 -7.56 -0.64
N THR A 73 -21.68 -8.46 -0.72
CA THR A 73 -21.71 -9.57 -1.68
C THR A 73 -22.07 -10.91 -1.04
N TYR A 74 -21.46 -11.26 0.10
CA TYR A 74 -21.59 -12.58 0.70
C TYR A 74 -22.04 -12.55 2.17
N ASP A 75 -22.45 -11.40 2.68
CA ASP A 75 -22.94 -11.22 4.06
C ASP A 75 -21.93 -11.71 5.12
N MET A 76 -20.64 -11.44 4.90
CA MET A 76 -19.56 -11.89 5.80
C MET A 76 -19.38 -11.03 7.07
N GLY A 77 -20.21 -10.01 7.24
CA GLY A 77 -20.16 -9.04 8.33
C GLY A 77 -19.39 -7.76 7.98
N LYS A 78 -18.93 -7.03 9.01
CA LYS A 78 -18.32 -5.71 8.88
C LYS A 78 -16.97 -5.74 8.15
N VAL A 79 -16.76 -4.75 7.30
CA VAL A 79 -15.62 -4.66 6.39
C VAL A 79 -14.75 -3.47 6.74
N SER A 80 -13.47 -3.74 6.97
CA SER A 80 -12.43 -2.74 7.17
C SER A 80 -11.88 -2.22 5.84
N VAL A 81 -11.65 -3.13 4.89
CA VAL A 81 -11.23 -2.81 3.51
C VAL A 81 -11.99 -3.73 2.57
N SER A 82 -12.82 -3.16 1.70
CA SER A 82 -13.68 -3.92 0.76
C SER A 82 -12.89 -4.69 -0.30
N TRP A 83 -13.58 -5.56 -1.04
CA TRP A 83 -13.02 -6.33 -2.14
C TRP A 83 -12.18 -5.48 -3.10
N HIS A 84 -10.90 -5.79 -3.21
CA HIS A 84 -9.98 -5.11 -4.12
C HIS A 84 -8.83 -6.03 -4.54
N ALA A 85 -8.15 -5.62 -5.61
CA ALA A 85 -6.78 -6.04 -5.91
C ALA A 85 -5.87 -4.83 -5.66
N ASP A 86 -4.65 -5.08 -5.20
CA ASP A 86 -3.66 -4.04 -4.99
C ASP A 86 -3.16 -3.47 -6.33
N SER A 87 -3.04 -2.15 -6.43
CA SER A 87 -2.61 -1.45 -7.64
C SER A 87 -1.14 -1.00 -7.58
N SER A 88 -0.58 -0.54 -8.70
CA SER A 88 0.77 0.07 -8.74
C SER A 88 1.88 -0.83 -8.20
N LEU A 89 1.73 -2.14 -8.41
CA LEU A 89 2.70 -3.17 -8.09
C LEU A 89 3.42 -3.62 -9.36
N GLU A 90 4.63 -4.14 -9.21
CA GLU A 90 5.27 -4.88 -10.30
C GLU A 90 4.45 -6.14 -10.64
N ASP A 91 4.41 -6.50 -11.92
CA ASP A 91 3.72 -7.70 -12.40
C ASP A 91 4.25 -8.95 -11.68
N PHE A 92 3.31 -9.81 -11.29
CA PHE A 92 3.55 -11.06 -10.54
C PHE A 92 4.36 -10.91 -9.25
N SER A 93 4.47 -9.68 -8.71
CA SER A 93 5.11 -9.46 -7.41
C SER A 93 4.26 -10.00 -6.27
N SER A 94 4.96 -10.51 -5.27
CA SER A 94 4.35 -10.91 -4.00
C SER A 94 3.90 -9.70 -3.19
N ILE A 95 2.99 -9.95 -2.25
CA ILE A 95 2.58 -9.01 -1.20
C ILE A 95 2.67 -9.75 0.13
N GLY A 96 3.40 -9.17 1.10
CA GLY A 96 3.55 -9.73 2.44
C GLY A 96 2.85 -8.86 3.47
N VAL A 97 1.97 -9.43 4.30
CA VAL A 97 1.19 -8.66 5.26
C VAL A 97 1.39 -9.18 6.67
N TYR A 98 2.03 -8.38 7.51
CA TYR A 98 2.05 -8.59 8.96
C TYR A 98 0.91 -7.80 9.60
N HIS A 99 0.27 -8.35 10.62
CA HIS A 99 -0.66 -7.58 11.44
C HIS A 99 -0.56 -7.94 12.92
N THR A 100 -0.92 -6.98 13.75
CA THR A 100 -0.98 -7.15 15.20
C THR A 100 -2.13 -6.35 15.78
N LEU A 101 -2.62 -6.81 16.92
CA LEU A 101 -3.62 -6.11 17.71
C LEU A 101 -2.93 -5.17 18.70
N LEU A 102 -3.49 -3.97 18.84
CA LEU A 102 -3.04 -3.05 19.89
C LEU A 102 -3.69 -3.43 21.23
N PRO A 103 -2.97 -3.26 22.35
CA PRO A 103 -3.56 -3.42 23.67
C PRO A 103 -4.72 -2.44 23.88
N THR A 104 -5.77 -2.88 24.56
CA THR A 104 -6.80 -1.97 25.07
C THR A 104 -6.23 -1.04 26.13
N LYS A 105 -6.97 0.02 26.51
CA LYS A 105 -6.60 0.90 27.64
C LYS A 105 -6.33 0.17 28.96
N LYS A 106 -6.85 -1.06 29.11
CA LYS A 106 -6.62 -1.95 30.27
C LYS A 106 -5.40 -2.89 30.09
N GLY A 107 -4.57 -2.68 29.07
CA GLY A 107 -3.35 -3.44 28.81
C GLY A 107 -3.54 -4.84 28.23
N LYS A 108 -4.78 -5.33 28.09
CA LYS A 108 -5.06 -6.64 27.48
C LYS A 108 -5.37 -6.49 26.00
N LYS A 109 -4.82 -7.37 25.16
CA LYS A 109 -5.25 -7.52 23.77
C LYS A 109 -6.64 -8.17 23.77
N GLY A 110 -7.54 -7.67 22.92
CA GLY A 110 -8.84 -8.29 22.67
C GLY A 110 -8.70 -9.64 21.94
N PRO A 111 -9.80 -10.35 21.69
CA PRO A 111 -9.77 -11.55 20.85
C PRO A 111 -9.27 -11.20 19.45
N CYS A 112 -8.56 -12.13 18.81
CA CYS A 112 -8.18 -12.01 17.40
C CYS A 112 -9.28 -12.62 16.53
N ASP A 113 -10.27 -11.81 16.21
CA ASP A 113 -11.45 -12.12 15.40
C ASP A 113 -11.40 -11.47 14.00
N TRP A 114 -10.25 -10.89 13.65
CA TRP A 114 -9.95 -10.40 12.31
C TRP A 114 -9.81 -11.54 11.32
N ARG A 115 -10.34 -11.36 10.12
CA ARG A 115 -10.35 -12.39 9.07
C ARG A 115 -9.99 -11.77 7.72
N ILE A 116 -9.33 -12.56 6.88
CA ILE A 116 -9.04 -12.19 5.50
C ILE A 116 -9.94 -13.02 4.60
N ALA A 117 -10.73 -12.34 3.78
CA ALA A 117 -11.55 -13.00 2.77
C ALA A 117 -10.91 -12.85 1.40
N MET A 118 -11.03 -13.88 0.56
CA MET A 118 -10.50 -13.92 -0.80
C MET A 118 -11.51 -14.53 -1.76
N ARG A 119 -11.51 -14.06 -2.99
CA ARG A 119 -12.37 -14.55 -4.09
C ARG A 119 -11.67 -14.40 -5.42
N LEU A 120 -12.12 -15.12 -6.44
CA LEU A 120 -11.75 -14.80 -7.82
C LEU A 120 -12.22 -13.39 -8.19
N SER A 121 -11.40 -12.66 -8.94
CA SER A 121 -11.80 -11.37 -9.49
C SER A 121 -13.03 -11.52 -10.41
N PRO A 122 -13.96 -10.56 -10.46
CA PRO A 122 -15.24 -10.72 -11.16
C PRO A 122 -15.14 -11.08 -12.64
N ASP A 123 -14.03 -10.71 -13.28
CA ASP A 123 -13.67 -10.95 -14.67
C ASP A 123 -13.01 -12.30 -14.94
N VAL A 124 -12.59 -13.03 -13.89
CA VAL A 124 -11.94 -14.33 -14.03
C VAL A 124 -12.98 -15.44 -14.26
N PRO A 125 -12.77 -16.35 -15.24
CA PRO A 125 -13.66 -17.48 -15.46
C PRO A 125 -13.89 -18.31 -14.18
N GLY A 126 -15.16 -18.61 -13.90
CA GLY A 126 -15.57 -19.32 -12.68
C GLY A 126 -15.87 -18.43 -11.46
N ALA A 127 -15.61 -17.11 -11.52
CA ALA A 127 -15.83 -16.21 -10.37
C ALA A 127 -17.28 -16.18 -9.86
N LYS A 128 -18.27 -16.42 -10.73
CA LYS A 128 -19.69 -16.46 -10.35
C LYS A 128 -20.08 -17.72 -9.56
N THR A 129 -19.31 -18.79 -9.69
CA THR A 129 -19.64 -20.12 -9.12
C THR A 129 -18.70 -20.54 -8.01
N THR A 130 -17.46 -20.02 -7.99
CA THR A 130 -16.48 -20.34 -6.96
C THR A 130 -16.83 -19.59 -5.67
N PRO A 131 -17.06 -20.30 -4.55
CA PRO A 131 -17.32 -19.66 -3.27
C PRO A 131 -16.07 -18.92 -2.76
N PRO A 132 -16.24 -17.81 -2.03
CA PRO A 132 -15.14 -17.11 -1.40
C PRO A 132 -14.55 -17.92 -0.23
N LEU A 133 -13.27 -17.74 0.04
CA LEU A 133 -12.58 -18.32 1.20
C LEU A 133 -12.40 -17.26 2.27
N VAL A 134 -12.66 -17.61 3.54
CA VAL A 134 -12.43 -16.76 4.70
C VAL A 134 -11.44 -17.43 5.63
N VAL A 135 -10.33 -16.76 5.90
CA VAL A 135 -9.25 -17.29 6.73
C VAL A 135 -9.19 -16.49 8.04
N PRO A 136 -9.32 -17.15 9.21
CA PRO A 136 -9.09 -16.50 10.49
C PRO A 136 -7.61 -16.16 10.65
N THR A 137 -7.33 -15.10 11.39
CA THR A 137 -5.96 -14.66 11.65
C THR A 137 -5.70 -14.56 13.14
N GLY A 138 -4.46 -14.84 13.54
CA GLY A 138 -3.93 -14.64 14.89
C GLY A 138 -3.20 -13.30 15.03
N ASP A 139 -2.97 -12.88 16.27
CA ASP A 139 -2.17 -11.68 16.54
C ASP A 139 -0.69 -11.95 16.25
N GLY A 140 -0.10 -11.15 15.38
CA GLY A 140 1.27 -11.32 14.92
C GLY A 140 1.42 -12.25 13.72
N ASP A 141 0.31 -12.72 13.15
CA ASP A 141 0.36 -13.53 11.94
C ASP A 141 0.89 -12.73 10.73
N VAL A 142 1.44 -13.48 9.79
CA VAL A 142 1.82 -12.98 8.48
C VAL A 142 1.20 -13.87 7.41
N TYR A 143 0.59 -13.25 6.41
CA TYR A 143 0.10 -13.92 5.22
C TYR A 143 0.72 -13.33 3.95
N TYR A 144 0.71 -14.11 2.88
CA TYR A 144 1.38 -13.81 1.61
C TYR A 144 0.42 -13.99 0.45
N LEU A 145 0.40 -13.02 -0.47
CA LEU A 145 -0.28 -13.13 -1.76
C LEU A 145 0.82 -13.24 -2.81
N ASN A 146 1.03 -14.43 -3.36
CA ASN A 146 2.20 -14.75 -4.19
C ASN A 146 1.86 -14.86 -5.67
N GLY A 147 2.82 -14.51 -6.53
CA GLY A 147 2.74 -14.70 -7.98
C GLY A 147 1.57 -13.95 -8.61
N ASP A 148 0.73 -14.67 -9.34
CA ASP A 148 -0.42 -14.11 -10.05
C ASP A 148 -1.67 -13.96 -9.19
N PHE A 149 -1.60 -14.22 -7.87
CA PHE A 149 -2.76 -14.15 -6.99
C PHE A 149 -3.48 -12.81 -7.10
N ASN A 150 -2.76 -11.70 -6.97
CA ASN A 150 -3.35 -10.35 -7.02
C ASN A 150 -3.89 -9.95 -8.41
N HIS A 151 -3.56 -10.71 -9.47
CA HIS A 151 -4.13 -10.50 -10.80
C HIS A 151 -5.48 -11.20 -10.93
N HIS A 152 -5.61 -12.41 -10.37
CA HIS A 152 -6.79 -13.26 -10.55
C HIS A 152 -7.75 -13.27 -9.36
N HIS A 153 -7.35 -12.68 -8.23
CA HIS A 153 -8.14 -12.68 -7.00
C HIS A 153 -8.30 -11.28 -6.45
N GLN A 154 -9.42 -11.06 -5.79
CA GLN A 154 -9.64 -9.95 -4.88
C GLN A 154 -9.55 -10.45 -3.45
N HIS A 155 -9.16 -9.55 -2.57
CA HIS A 155 -9.16 -9.79 -1.14
C HIS A 155 -9.89 -8.66 -0.40
N MET A 156 -10.31 -8.97 0.82
CA MET A 156 -11.08 -8.10 1.69
C MET A 156 -10.61 -8.34 3.13
N VAL A 157 -10.58 -7.27 3.92
CA VAL A 157 -10.29 -7.34 5.36
C VAL A 157 -11.60 -7.23 6.12
N LEU A 158 -12.02 -8.33 6.76
CA LEU A 158 -13.17 -8.35 7.64
C LEU A 158 -12.77 -7.83 9.02
N SER A 159 -13.56 -6.92 9.56
CA SER A 159 -13.28 -6.28 10.83
C SER A 159 -13.49 -7.24 11.98
N GLY A 160 -12.51 -7.25 12.88
CA GLY A 160 -12.66 -7.78 14.23
C GLY A 160 -13.20 -6.72 15.18
N THR A 161 -13.05 -6.99 16.48
CA THR A 161 -13.43 -6.09 17.58
C THR A 161 -12.25 -5.33 18.17
N ALA A 162 -11.05 -5.90 18.15
CA ALA A 162 -9.85 -5.25 18.65
C ALA A 162 -9.26 -4.24 17.65
N VAL A 163 -8.62 -3.19 18.15
CA VAL A 163 -7.83 -2.27 17.31
C VAL A 163 -6.69 -3.04 16.64
N ARG A 164 -6.58 -2.89 15.31
CA ARG A 164 -5.59 -3.60 14.49
C ARG A 164 -4.67 -2.62 13.79
N VAL A 165 -3.39 -2.98 13.75
CA VAL A 165 -2.39 -2.39 12.87
C VAL A 165 -1.89 -3.46 11.91
N SER A 166 -1.74 -3.13 10.63
CA SER A 166 -1.08 -4.00 9.67
C SER A 166 -0.02 -3.27 8.85
N SER A 167 1.03 -3.99 8.48
CA SER A 167 2.11 -3.56 7.60
C SER A 167 2.03 -4.39 6.33
N THR A 168 1.64 -3.77 5.22
CA THR A 168 1.45 -4.42 3.91
C THR A 168 2.63 -4.09 3.00
N HIS A 169 3.58 -5.02 2.93
CA HIS A 169 4.84 -4.91 2.18
C HIS A 169 4.63 -5.25 0.71
N ARG A 170 5.15 -4.40 -0.17
CA ARG A 170 4.83 -4.37 -1.60
C ARG A 170 6.09 -4.13 -2.43
N VAL A 171 6.09 -4.66 -3.64
CA VAL A 171 7.03 -4.24 -4.69
C VAL A 171 6.32 -3.25 -5.59
N ALA A 172 6.43 -1.96 -5.27
CA ALA A 172 5.79 -0.92 -6.05
C ALA A 172 6.57 -0.61 -7.32
N VAL A 173 5.88 -0.22 -8.37
CA VAL A 173 6.51 0.30 -9.60
C VAL A 173 7.24 1.60 -9.26
N THR A 174 8.50 1.71 -9.71
CA THR A 174 9.36 2.87 -9.40
C THR A 174 9.88 3.61 -10.64
N ALA A 175 9.57 3.12 -11.85
CA ALA A 175 10.09 3.69 -13.10
C ALA A 175 9.76 5.18 -13.25
N GLU A 176 8.52 5.57 -12.94
CA GLU A 176 8.04 6.96 -13.06
C GLU A 176 7.60 7.57 -11.72
N ASP A 177 7.52 6.75 -10.67
CA ASP A 177 6.93 7.11 -9.37
C ASP A 177 7.99 7.56 -8.34
N THR A 178 9.03 8.25 -8.81
CA THR A 178 10.17 8.70 -7.99
C THR A 178 10.44 10.20 -8.13
N LEU A 179 11.08 10.79 -7.11
CA LEU A 179 11.52 12.18 -7.14
C LEU A 179 12.53 12.41 -8.27
N GLN A 180 13.43 11.45 -8.47
CA GLN A 180 14.47 11.49 -9.49
C GLN A 180 13.86 11.56 -10.89
N TYR A 181 12.82 10.76 -11.16
CA TYR A 181 12.12 10.79 -12.44
C TYR A 181 11.51 12.17 -12.71
N ILE A 182 10.74 12.73 -11.77
CA ILE A 182 10.08 14.02 -12.00
C ILE A 182 11.08 15.17 -12.09
N GLN A 183 12.17 15.14 -11.31
CA GLN A 183 13.25 16.11 -11.42
C GLN A 183 13.94 16.04 -12.79
N ALA A 184 14.16 14.84 -13.32
CA ALA A 184 14.74 14.67 -14.66
C ALA A 184 13.81 15.23 -15.75
N LYS A 185 12.50 14.99 -15.66
CA LYS A 185 11.49 15.56 -16.58
C LYS A 185 11.48 17.09 -16.54
N VAL A 186 11.43 17.69 -15.35
CA VAL A 186 11.47 19.15 -15.18
C VAL A 186 12.77 19.72 -15.75
N THR A 187 13.91 19.10 -15.43
CA THR A 187 15.22 19.54 -15.93
C THR A 187 15.29 19.48 -17.46
N ALA A 188 14.75 18.43 -18.08
CA ALA A 188 14.70 18.31 -19.53
C ALA A 188 13.84 19.41 -20.17
N ALA A 189 12.67 19.71 -19.59
CA ALA A 189 11.77 20.76 -20.07
C ALA A 189 12.39 22.16 -19.96
N LEU A 190 13.10 22.46 -18.87
CA LEU A 190 13.81 23.74 -18.70
C LEU A 190 14.92 23.91 -19.75
N LYS A 191 15.64 22.83 -20.10
CA LYS A 191 16.69 22.86 -21.13
C LYS A 191 16.13 23.09 -22.53
N SER A 192 14.93 22.59 -22.84
CA SER A 192 14.30 22.84 -24.15
C SER A 192 13.74 24.26 -24.25
N SER A 193 13.12 24.77 -23.19
CA SER A 193 12.64 26.17 -23.10
C SER A 193 13.78 27.19 -23.25
N ALA A 194 14.94 26.93 -22.65
CA ALA A 194 16.10 27.83 -22.76
C ALA A 194 16.66 27.96 -24.19
N LYS A 195 16.33 27.04 -25.09
CA LYS A 195 16.77 27.05 -26.49
C LYS A 195 15.77 27.73 -27.44
N ASP A 196 14.59 28.13 -26.96
CA ASP A 196 13.58 28.85 -27.74
C ASP A 196 13.74 30.38 -27.55
N PRO A 197 14.16 31.14 -28.58
CA PRO A 197 14.31 32.60 -28.48
C PRO A 197 13.03 33.35 -28.14
N GLN A 198 11.84 32.78 -28.37
CA GLN A 198 10.55 33.40 -28.04
C GLN A 198 10.23 33.33 -26.53
N ASP A 199 10.90 32.48 -25.77
CA ASP A 199 10.63 32.26 -24.34
C ASP A 199 11.32 33.28 -23.40
N LYS A 200 12.06 34.24 -23.98
CA LYS A 200 12.48 35.45 -23.25
C LYS A 200 11.33 36.42 -23.00
N CYS A 201 10.25 36.37 -23.80
CA CYS A 201 9.10 37.25 -23.66
C CYS A 201 8.16 36.82 -22.51
N ARG A 202 8.12 35.52 -22.15
CA ARG A 202 7.23 35.00 -21.09
C ARG A 202 7.81 35.06 -19.68
N ARG A 203 9.14 35.14 -19.54
CA ARG A 203 9.80 35.25 -18.22
C ARG A 203 9.51 36.57 -17.51
N GLY A 204 9.30 37.67 -18.24
CA GLY A 204 8.91 38.95 -17.64
C GLY A 204 7.56 38.89 -16.89
N HIS A 205 6.62 38.07 -17.36
CA HIS A 205 5.30 37.98 -16.75
C HIS A 205 5.27 37.15 -15.45
N ALA A 206 6.19 36.18 -15.30
CA ALA A 206 6.29 35.38 -14.07
C ALA A 206 6.99 36.13 -12.92
N ASP A 207 7.89 37.06 -13.25
CA ASP A 207 8.56 37.92 -12.28
C ASP A 207 7.61 39.03 -11.77
N ASP A 208 6.71 39.56 -12.62
CA ASP A 208 5.67 40.51 -12.20
C ASP A 208 4.67 39.88 -11.19
N VAL A 209 4.23 38.64 -11.43
CA VAL A 209 3.30 37.93 -10.51
C VAL A 209 3.94 37.63 -9.15
N ARG A 210 5.27 37.43 -9.09
CA ARG A 210 6.00 37.28 -7.82
C ARG A 210 6.10 38.57 -7.03
N HIS A 211 6.07 39.72 -7.69
CA HIS A 211 6.16 41.03 -7.05
C HIS A 211 4.83 41.50 -6.48
N GLU A 212 3.69 41.10 -7.08
CA GLU A 212 2.35 41.36 -6.54
C GLU A 212 1.99 40.51 -5.30
N GLN A 213 2.67 39.36 -5.10
CA GLN A 213 2.41 38.48 -3.96
C GLN A 213 3.26 38.80 -2.71
N THR A 214 4.19 39.75 -2.82
CA THR A 214 5.08 40.17 -1.73
C THR A 214 4.85 41.62 -1.28
N CYS A 215 3.83 42.30 -1.83
CA CYS A 215 3.33 43.60 -1.37
C CYS A 215 2.02 43.46 -0.59
#